data_AF-A0A950K2B1-F1
#
_entry.id   AF-A0A950K2B1-F1
#
_cell.length_a   1.000
_cell.length_b   1.000
_cell.length_c   1.000
_cell.angle_alpha   90.00
_cell.angle_beta   90.00
_cell.angle_gamma   90.00
#
_symmetry.space_group_name_H-M   'P 1'
#
loop_
_entity.id
_entity.type
_entity.pdbx_description
1 polymer ?
#
loop_
_entity_poly.entity_id
_entity_poly.type
_entity_poly.pdbx_seq_one_letter_code
_entity_poly.pdbx_strand_id
1 'polypeptide(L)'
;MDKSCANHPESMALATCKACDKSICLMCVVDEKEGTFCSSECHAAFVEGREVPKFVESAAEPASVASSGAQKIESIFDDGPSAPAAPASSEGMNLPPSDDPMPIVAEGTKWRSIGTQCDNHSDTPAVANCDRCGKPVCALCLLEAAQGTFCSSDCMGATAQQAAPKATSGGRPAPAVSGKAEQAALQGKPVFKFKEPARTNKAGLIAICAVFAVVIPVGCYYSYKAFAPESVPDPNPPIVNTPDPVLDPRPVDPRPVDPRPVDPRPADPPPVVAKNPDPEPVERNPDATPKGVILRSRPAPKAVPVRVLNPWSEERPGSWYRLRTTAGGKTTYTDIGLKEKTSGSYVLATASSDGQTGEKKVDAPTVFLRGEQTFTFEGREFLCETQTASMEKDAAKTAVLISSKYPGAVFKSDAADAPFTATKVWEYTSRVKNRSFDCLVVEGLLAKQPVKTYYAALPIHMIRQEKAGESTVLVDFGDDWAKRPAFPK
;
A
#
# COMPACT_ATOMS: atom_id res chain seq x y z
N MET A 1 27.90 9.23 32.70
CA MET A 1 28.37 8.60 31.43
C MET A 1 28.01 9.58 30.34
N ASP A 2 28.91 10.51 30.00
CA ASP A 2 28.62 11.59 29.04
C ASP A 2 28.93 11.17 27.60
N LYS A 3 28.86 9.87 27.32
CA LYS A 3 29.19 9.33 26.01
C LYS A 3 27.97 9.50 25.10
N SER A 4 28.16 10.19 23.99
CA SER A 4 27.17 10.23 22.92
C SER A 4 27.08 8.87 22.22
N CYS A 5 25.96 8.61 21.56
CA CYS A 5 25.80 7.42 20.75
C CYS A 5 26.73 7.48 19.53
N ALA A 6 27.46 6.39 19.27
CA ALA A 6 28.39 6.30 18.15
C ALA A 6 27.72 6.49 16.77
N ASN A 7 26.44 6.14 16.66
CA ASN A 7 25.65 6.31 15.43
C ASN A 7 24.89 7.64 15.40
N HIS A 8 24.66 8.26 16.57
CA HIS A 8 23.87 9.48 16.73
C HIS A 8 24.54 10.38 17.77
N PRO A 9 25.51 11.23 17.38
CA PRO A 9 26.28 12.03 18.34
C PRO A 9 25.40 13.01 19.15
N GLU A 10 24.20 13.33 18.66
CA GLU A 10 23.21 14.18 19.35
C GLU A 10 22.39 13.43 20.42
N SER A 11 22.47 12.10 20.48
CA SER A 11 21.72 11.28 21.42
C SER A 11 22.60 10.76 22.55
N MET A 12 22.09 10.81 23.78
CA MET A 12 22.74 10.23 24.96
C MET A 12 22.79 8.70 24.82
N ALA A 13 23.95 8.09 25.08
CA ALA A 13 24.08 6.64 25.06
C ALA A 13 23.50 6.03 26.35
N LEU A 14 22.77 4.93 26.18
CA LEU A 14 22.13 4.19 27.28
C LEU A 14 22.77 2.82 27.50
N ALA A 15 23.41 2.24 26.47
CA ALA A 15 24.07 0.95 26.55
C ALA A 15 25.42 0.96 25.81
N THR A 16 26.19 -0.10 25.95
CA THR A 16 27.41 -0.34 25.18
C THR A 16 27.24 -1.61 24.35
N CYS A 17 27.68 -1.57 23.09
CA CYS A 17 27.61 -2.72 22.20
C CYS A 17 28.58 -3.79 22.68
N LYS A 18 28.09 -5.00 22.95
CA LYS A 18 28.91 -6.11 23.47
C LYS A 18 29.99 -6.62 22.51
N ALA A 19 29.86 -6.34 21.22
CA ALA A 19 30.81 -6.78 20.19
C ALA A 19 31.94 -5.76 19.92
N CYS A 20 31.65 -4.46 19.97
CA CYS A 20 32.60 -3.40 19.60
C CYS A 20 32.85 -2.36 20.71
N ASP A 21 32.24 -2.53 21.88
CA ASP A 21 32.33 -1.65 23.06
C ASP A 21 31.84 -0.19 22.84
N LYS A 22 31.23 0.11 21.69
CA LYS A 22 30.72 1.46 21.38
C LYS A 22 29.46 1.79 22.17
N SER A 23 29.37 3.03 22.63
CA SER A 23 28.18 3.58 23.30
C SER A 23 27.02 3.77 22.31
N ILE A 24 25.83 3.29 22.65
CA ILE A 24 24.64 3.33 21.78
C ILE A 24 23.41 3.90 22.51
N CYS A 25 22.61 4.70 21.80
CA CYS A 25 21.32 5.21 22.27
C CYS A 25 20.20 4.19 22.04
N LEU A 26 19.03 4.44 22.63
CA LEU A 26 17.85 3.58 22.53
C LEU A 26 17.47 3.21 21.09
N MET A 27 17.64 4.14 20.14
CA MET A 27 17.31 3.90 18.73
C MET A 27 18.29 2.96 18.00
N CYS A 28 19.46 2.71 18.58
CA CYS A 28 20.49 1.84 18.00
C CYS A 28 20.68 0.54 18.75
N VAL A 29 19.94 0.31 19.83
CA VAL A 29 20.00 -0.95 20.57
C VAL A 29 19.21 -1.99 19.79
N VAL A 30 19.91 -3.03 19.36
CA VAL A 30 19.31 -4.30 18.97
C VAL A 30 19.42 -5.21 20.19
N ASP A 31 18.28 -5.42 20.86
CA ASP A 31 18.17 -6.30 22.01
C ASP A 31 18.04 -7.75 21.56
N GLU A 32 19.07 -8.55 21.83
CA GLU A 32 19.01 -9.99 21.69
C GLU A 32 19.20 -10.66 23.06
N LYS A 33 18.81 -11.93 23.19
CA LYS A 33 18.83 -12.65 24.48
C LYS A 33 20.21 -12.66 25.16
N GLU A 34 21.26 -12.39 24.40
CA GLU A 34 22.66 -12.46 24.84
C GLU A 34 23.33 -11.10 25.07
N GLY A 35 22.63 -9.98 24.83
CA GLY A 35 23.13 -8.62 25.08
C GLY A 35 22.63 -7.56 24.09
N THR A 36 23.15 -6.34 24.23
CA THR A 36 22.83 -5.19 23.37
C THR A 36 23.87 -5.01 22.26
N PHE A 37 23.43 -4.86 21.02
CA PHE A 37 24.30 -4.69 19.84
C PHE A 37 23.98 -3.41 19.06
N CYS A 38 24.99 -2.77 18.46
CA CYS A 38 24.80 -1.54 17.67
C CYS A 38 24.35 -1.79 16.22
N SER A 39 24.47 -3.03 15.74
CA SER A 39 24.07 -3.48 14.41
C SER A 39 23.93 -5.01 14.42
N SER A 40 23.18 -5.55 13.45
CA SER A 40 23.09 -6.98 13.20
C SER A 40 24.44 -7.61 12.84
N GLU A 41 25.35 -6.85 12.22
CA GLU A 41 26.72 -7.28 11.93
C GLU A 41 27.54 -7.49 13.21
N CYS A 42 27.39 -6.59 14.20
CA CYS A 42 28.03 -6.76 15.51
C CYS A 42 27.46 -7.96 16.25
N HIS A 43 26.16 -8.23 16.14
CA HIS A 43 25.58 -9.45 16.69
C HIS A 43 26.13 -10.71 16.00
N ALA A 44 26.14 -10.74 14.66
CA ALA A 44 26.69 -11.87 13.90
C ALA A 44 28.16 -12.13 14.24
N ALA A 45 28.98 -11.09 14.33
CA ALA A 45 30.39 -11.22 14.72
C ALA A 45 30.55 -11.77 16.14
N PHE A 46 29.70 -11.34 17.09
CA PHE A 46 29.70 -11.87 18.45
C PHE A 46 29.32 -13.36 18.51
N VAL A 47 28.27 -13.77 17.79
CA VAL A 47 27.84 -15.18 17.71
C VAL A 47 28.89 -16.05 17.03
N GLU A 48 29.56 -15.53 16.01
CA GLU A 48 30.64 -16.23 15.30
C GLU A 48 31.97 -16.22 16.08
N GLY A 49 32.05 -15.54 17.23
CA GLY A 49 33.29 -15.37 17.98
C GLY A 49 34.37 -14.59 17.22
N ARG A 50 33.97 -13.80 16.21
CA ARG A 50 34.87 -12.93 15.46
C ARG A 50 35.03 -11.61 16.20
N GLU A 51 36.27 -11.22 16.44
CA GLU A 51 36.56 -9.89 16.97
C GLU A 51 36.18 -8.84 15.91
N VAL A 52 35.21 -7.98 16.22
CA VAL A 52 34.92 -6.81 15.41
C VAL A 52 36.11 -5.87 15.54
N PRO A 53 36.75 -5.43 14.44
CA PRO A 53 37.88 -4.52 14.51
C PRO A 53 37.49 -3.31 15.35
N LYS A 54 38.14 -3.17 16.51
CA LYS A 54 38.04 -1.96 17.33
C LYS A 54 38.57 -0.84 16.46
N PHE A 55 37.66 -0.02 15.93
CA PHE A 55 38.03 1.14 15.14
C PHE A 55 38.91 2.01 16.03
N VAL A 56 40.21 1.99 15.78
CA VAL A 56 41.17 2.85 16.47
C VAL A 56 40.74 4.26 16.11
N GLU A 57 40.38 5.02 17.13
CA GLU A 57 39.94 6.41 17.05
C GLU A 57 41.10 7.22 16.45
N SER A 58 41.15 7.29 15.12
CA SER A 58 42.13 8.11 14.41
C SER A 58 41.89 9.55 14.80
N ALA A 59 42.80 10.09 15.62
CA ALA A 59 42.88 11.49 15.98
C ALA A 59 42.93 12.36 14.71
N ALA A 60 41.77 12.87 14.29
CA ALA A 60 41.66 13.93 13.31
C ALA A 60 41.34 15.21 14.09
N GLU A 61 42.33 16.07 14.24
CA GLU A 61 42.16 17.45 14.68
C GLU A 61 41.16 18.18 13.75
N PRO A 62 40.23 18.98 14.29
CA PRO A 62 39.35 19.78 13.46
C PRO A 62 40.10 20.99 12.89
N ALA A 63 40.26 21.00 11.56
CA ALA A 63 40.71 22.17 10.82
C ALA A 63 39.71 23.32 10.98
N SER A 64 40.15 24.40 11.60
CA SER A 64 39.45 25.68 11.73
C SER A 64 39.24 26.32 10.35
N VAL A 65 37.99 26.41 9.91
CA VAL A 65 37.59 27.25 8.77
C VAL A 65 37.51 28.70 9.25
N ALA A 66 38.39 29.54 8.69
CA ALA A 66 38.40 30.98 8.87
C ALA A 66 37.10 31.59 8.31
N SER A 67 36.32 32.23 9.17
CA SER A 67 35.24 33.14 8.83
C SER A 67 35.80 34.57 8.88
N SER A 68 35.93 35.18 7.72
CA SER A 68 36.26 36.60 7.55
C SER A 68 35.06 37.31 6.92
N GLY A 69 34.49 38.30 7.61
CA GLY A 69 33.56 39.27 7.01
C GLY A 69 32.34 39.62 7.84
N ALA A 70 32.52 40.10 9.09
CA ALA A 70 31.46 40.76 9.84
C ALA A 70 31.37 42.25 9.42
N GLN A 71 30.25 42.65 8.83
CA GLN A 71 29.83 44.04 8.76
C GLN A 71 28.99 44.40 9.99
N LYS A 72 29.37 45.52 10.57
CA LYS A 72 28.85 46.21 11.76
C LYS A 72 27.48 46.81 11.47
N ILE A 73 26.46 46.48 12.25
CA ILE A 73 25.23 47.28 12.36
C ILE A 73 24.92 47.45 13.85
N GLU A 74 24.89 48.72 14.25
CA GLU A 74 24.55 49.28 15.57
C GLU A 74 23.10 48.88 15.92
N SER A 75 22.83 48.20 17.04
CA SER A 75 22.74 48.71 18.42
C SER A 75 21.94 50.01 18.52
N ILE A 76 20.61 49.86 18.56
CA ILE A 76 19.68 50.91 19.00
C ILE A 76 18.46 50.21 19.63
N PHE A 77 18.00 50.74 20.77
CA PHE A 77 16.97 50.26 21.72
C PHE A 77 17.51 49.59 22.99
N ASP A 78 17.92 50.51 23.87
CA ASP A 78 18.06 50.46 25.33
C ASP A 78 16.72 50.37 26.09
N ASP A 79 16.82 49.81 27.32
CA ASP A 79 16.02 50.03 28.55
C ASP A 79 14.49 49.83 28.53
N GLY A 80 13.87 48.84 29.21
CA GLY A 80 13.81 48.60 30.68
C GLY A 80 12.34 48.74 31.16
N PRO A 81 11.91 48.42 32.41
CA PRO A 81 12.56 47.72 33.52
C PRO A 81 11.72 46.56 34.15
N SER A 82 12.31 45.96 35.19
CA SER A 82 11.92 44.76 35.93
C SER A 82 10.84 44.90 37.04
N ALA A 83 10.40 43.72 37.52
CA ALA A 83 10.01 43.32 38.89
C ALA A 83 8.50 43.01 39.14
N PRO A 84 8.12 42.24 40.21
CA PRO A 84 8.83 41.20 40.97
C PRO A 84 8.02 39.89 41.20
N ALA A 85 8.68 38.92 41.84
CA ALA A 85 8.13 37.66 42.36
C ALA A 85 7.32 37.82 43.67
N ALA A 86 6.42 36.87 43.95
CA ALA A 86 5.87 36.55 45.27
C ALA A 86 5.29 35.10 45.32
N PRO A 87 5.14 34.48 46.51
CA PRO A 87 5.35 33.03 46.72
C PRO A 87 4.16 32.22 47.28
N ALA A 88 4.41 30.92 47.54
CA ALA A 88 3.71 29.97 48.44
C ALA A 88 2.34 29.44 47.93
N SER A 89 1.85 28.21 48.17
CA SER A 89 2.18 27.07 49.03
C SER A 89 1.20 25.94 48.69
N SER A 90 1.58 24.66 48.73
CA SER A 90 0.72 23.58 49.24
C SER A 90 1.52 22.30 49.48
N GLU A 91 1.71 21.98 50.75
CA GLU A 91 2.11 20.66 51.26
C GLU A 91 1.00 19.63 51.00
N GLY A 92 1.39 18.40 50.66
CA GLY A 92 0.44 17.30 50.44
C GLY A 92 1.13 15.94 50.27
N MET A 93 1.44 15.30 51.40
CA MET A 93 1.57 13.85 51.62
C MET A 93 2.46 13.01 50.66
N ASN A 94 3.67 12.72 51.13
CA ASN A 94 4.54 11.66 50.63
C ASN A 94 4.00 10.27 50.99
N LEU A 95 3.66 9.47 49.97
CA LEU A 95 3.71 8.01 49.98
C LEU A 95 4.86 7.58 49.04
N PRO A 96 5.66 6.56 49.39
CA PRO A 96 6.77 6.13 48.54
C PRO A 96 6.24 5.52 47.24
N PRO A 97 6.73 5.94 46.06
CA PRO A 97 6.42 5.27 44.80
C PRO A 97 7.12 3.91 44.75
N SER A 98 6.36 2.86 44.44
CA SER A 98 6.93 1.55 44.09
C SER A 98 7.47 1.60 42.67
N ASP A 99 8.80 1.54 42.54
CA ASP A 99 9.55 1.55 41.28
C ASP A 99 9.54 0.19 40.57
N ASP A 100 8.37 -0.37 40.29
CA ASP A 100 8.24 -1.49 39.34
C ASP A 100 7.73 -0.95 37.99
N PRO A 101 8.55 -1.02 36.91
CA PRO A 101 8.14 -0.52 35.61
C PRO A 101 6.99 -1.38 35.07
N MET A 102 5.82 -0.76 34.90
CA MET A 102 4.70 -1.37 34.18
C MET A 102 5.15 -1.76 32.76
N PRO A 103 4.81 -2.98 32.29
CA PRO A 103 5.15 -3.40 30.94
C PRO A 103 4.45 -2.51 29.90
N ILE A 104 5.23 -2.07 28.91
CA ILE A 104 4.79 -1.22 27.79
C ILE A 104 3.73 -1.98 26.98
N VAL A 105 2.50 -1.49 27.01
CA VAL A 105 1.40 -1.97 26.16
C VAL A 105 1.54 -1.32 24.79
N ALA A 106 1.63 -2.13 23.74
CA ALA A 106 1.72 -1.65 22.35
C ALA A 106 0.53 -0.74 22.00
N GLU A 107 0.82 0.50 21.60
CA GLU A 107 -0.18 1.48 21.16
C GLU A 107 -0.86 1.00 19.87
N GLY A 108 -2.10 0.50 19.99
CA GLY A 108 -2.91 0.08 18.82
C GLY A 108 -4.10 -0.82 19.16
N THR A 109 -4.09 -1.50 20.31
CA THR A 109 -5.17 -2.40 20.71
C THR A 109 -6.09 -1.74 21.73
N LYS A 110 -7.37 -1.58 21.38
CA LYS A 110 -8.42 -0.95 22.19
C LYS A 110 -8.86 -1.86 23.35
N TRP A 111 -7.98 -2.13 24.31
CA TRP A 111 -8.35 -2.85 25.54
C TRP A 111 -8.88 -1.87 26.58
N ARG A 112 -10.10 -2.13 27.10
CA ARG A 112 -10.63 -1.43 28.27
C ARG A 112 -10.58 -2.40 29.44
N SER A 113 -10.09 -1.95 30.58
CA SER A 113 -10.16 -2.72 31.83
C SER A 113 -11.62 -3.06 32.16
N ILE A 114 -11.92 -4.33 32.37
CA ILE A 114 -13.30 -4.82 32.62
C ILE A 114 -13.72 -4.62 34.09
N GLY A 115 -12.82 -4.12 34.94
CA GLY A 115 -13.09 -3.87 36.36
C GLY A 115 -13.10 -5.13 37.22
N THR A 116 -12.73 -6.28 36.65
CA THR A 116 -12.57 -7.57 37.34
C THR A 116 -11.10 -7.99 37.37
N GLN A 117 -10.71 -8.81 38.36
CA GLN A 117 -9.39 -9.42 38.44
C GLN A 117 -9.29 -10.62 37.50
N CYS A 118 -8.08 -10.94 37.06
CA CYS A 118 -7.84 -12.11 36.22
C CYS A 118 -8.09 -13.40 37.00
N ASP A 119 -8.76 -14.36 36.37
CA ASP A 119 -9.05 -15.67 36.98
C ASP A 119 -7.77 -16.48 37.31
N ASN A 120 -6.69 -16.25 36.56
CA ASN A 120 -5.39 -16.89 36.80
C ASN A 120 -4.51 -16.11 37.79
N HIS A 121 -4.76 -14.82 37.99
CA HIS A 121 -3.95 -13.94 38.83
C HIS A 121 -4.86 -12.95 39.56
N SER A 122 -5.09 -13.17 40.86
CA SER A 122 -5.89 -12.27 41.69
C SER A 122 -5.37 -10.83 41.68
N ASP A 123 -4.05 -10.65 41.54
CA ASP A 123 -3.43 -9.35 41.75
C ASP A 123 -3.33 -8.53 40.45
N THR A 124 -3.81 -9.08 39.33
CA THR A 124 -3.74 -8.42 38.01
C THR A 124 -5.13 -8.13 37.46
N PRO A 125 -5.44 -6.90 37.04
CA PRO A 125 -6.74 -6.59 36.43
C PRO A 125 -6.90 -7.27 35.07
N ALA A 126 -8.12 -7.74 34.80
CA ALA A 126 -8.47 -8.34 33.52
C ALA A 126 -8.70 -7.27 32.44
N VAL A 127 -8.21 -7.57 31.23
CA VAL A 127 -8.27 -6.72 30.04
C VAL A 127 -9.29 -7.22 29.01
N ALA A 128 -9.66 -8.49 29.07
CA ALA A 128 -10.66 -9.13 28.21
C ALA A 128 -11.33 -10.31 28.94
N ASN A 129 -12.43 -10.82 28.39
CA ASN A 129 -13.04 -12.08 28.82
C ASN A 129 -12.76 -13.13 27.74
N CYS A 130 -12.43 -14.36 28.15
CA CYS A 130 -12.28 -15.47 27.21
C CYS A 130 -13.60 -15.70 26.46
N ASP A 131 -13.57 -15.65 25.12
CA ASP A 131 -14.77 -15.77 24.27
C ASP A 131 -15.47 -17.13 24.41
N ARG A 132 -14.77 -18.12 24.96
CA ARG A 132 -15.31 -19.47 25.14
C ARG A 132 -15.88 -19.74 26.53
N CYS A 133 -15.12 -19.44 27.58
CA CYS A 133 -15.54 -19.76 28.96
C CYS A 133 -16.04 -18.52 29.72
N GLY A 134 -15.93 -17.32 29.15
CA GLY A 134 -16.35 -16.05 29.76
C GLY A 134 -15.43 -15.56 30.87
N LYS A 135 -14.37 -16.29 31.23
CA LYS A 135 -13.49 -15.95 32.35
C LYS A 135 -12.66 -14.69 32.07
N PRO A 136 -12.52 -13.77 33.04
CA PRO A 136 -11.73 -12.57 32.89
C PRO A 136 -10.22 -12.90 32.87
N VAL A 137 -9.49 -12.35 31.88
CA VAL A 137 -8.06 -12.62 31.65
C VAL A 137 -7.24 -11.32 31.59
N CYS A 138 -6.08 -11.31 32.24
CA CYS A 138 -5.10 -10.23 32.13
C CYS A 138 -4.31 -10.32 30.82
N ALA A 139 -3.57 -9.27 30.48
CA ALA A 139 -2.76 -9.20 29.27
C ALA A 139 -1.72 -10.33 29.16
N LEU A 140 -1.24 -10.87 30.28
CA LEU A 140 -0.27 -11.98 30.31
C LEU A 140 -0.91 -13.36 30.04
N CYS A 141 -2.20 -13.53 30.34
CA CYS A 141 -2.94 -14.78 30.11
C CYS A 141 -3.78 -14.76 28.84
N LEU A 142 -3.86 -13.62 28.17
CA LEU A 142 -4.63 -13.43 26.95
C LEU A 142 -3.92 -14.11 25.78
N LEU A 143 -4.59 -15.09 25.17
CA LEU A 143 -4.17 -15.64 23.88
C LEU A 143 -5.07 -15.06 22.79
N GLU A 144 -4.50 -14.17 21.97
CA GLU A 144 -5.18 -13.62 20.80
C GLU A 144 -5.04 -14.58 19.61
N ALA A 145 -6.18 -14.96 19.03
CA ALA A 145 -6.23 -15.66 17.76
C ALA A 145 -7.19 -14.91 16.81
N ALA A 146 -7.12 -15.22 15.52
CA ALA A 146 -8.02 -14.64 14.52
C ALA A 146 -9.52 -14.88 14.82
N GLN A 147 -9.82 -15.82 15.71
CA GLN A 147 -11.18 -16.23 16.10
C GLN A 147 -11.67 -15.58 17.41
N GLY A 148 -10.82 -14.81 18.10
CA GLY A 148 -11.16 -14.20 19.39
C GLY A 148 -10.03 -14.30 20.42
N THR A 149 -10.40 -14.03 21.67
CA THR A 149 -9.53 -14.02 22.84
C THR A 149 -9.78 -15.24 23.73
N PHE A 150 -8.73 -15.93 24.16
CA PHE A 150 -8.83 -17.17 24.92
C PHE A 150 -7.94 -17.17 26.18
N CYS A 151 -8.40 -17.79 27.27
CA CYS A 151 -7.63 -17.89 28.52
C CYS A 151 -6.61 -19.03 28.56
N SER A 152 -6.70 -20.00 27.64
CA SER A 152 -5.82 -21.15 27.56
C SER A 152 -5.83 -21.76 26.17
N SER A 153 -4.78 -22.53 25.85
CA SER A 153 -4.68 -23.33 24.64
C SER A 153 -5.85 -24.32 24.50
N ASP A 154 -6.40 -24.83 25.60
CA ASP A 154 -7.56 -25.74 25.59
C ASP A 154 -8.84 -25.03 25.17
N CYS A 155 -9.01 -23.78 25.62
CA CYS A 155 -10.11 -22.93 25.20
C CYS A 155 -9.99 -22.59 23.71
N MET A 156 -8.79 -22.33 23.21
CA MET A 156 -8.54 -22.10 21.78
C MET A 156 -8.75 -23.36 20.93
N GLY A 157 -8.20 -24.50 21.37
CA GLY A 157 -8.14 -25.74 20.60
C GLY A 157 -9.50 -26.41 20.37
N ALA A 158 -10.41 -26.33 21.34
CA ALA A 158 -11.73 -26.92 21.14
C ALA A 158 -12.77 -26.00 20.47
N THR A 159 -12.43 -24.73 20.17
CA THR A 159 -13.18 -23.91 19.19
C THR A 159 -12.97 -24.43 17.77
N ALA A 160 -11.74 -24.90 17.46
CA ALA A 160 -11.43 -25.54 16.19
C ALA A 160 -12.16 -26.89 16.00
N GLN A 161 -12.51 -27.58 17.09
CA GLN A 161 -13.21 -28.87 17.05
C GLN A 161 -14.73 -28.75 16.92
N GLN A 162 -15.33 -27.60 17.27
CA GLN A 162 -16.77 -27.38 17.12
C GLN A 162 -17.20 -27.01 15.69
N ALA A 163 -16.27 -26.91 14.73
CA ALA A 163 -16.57 -26.71 13.31
C ALA A 163 -17.05 -27.98 12.56
N ALA A 164 -17.28 -29.10 13.26
CA ALA A 164 -17.89 -30.31 12.71
C ALA A 164 -19.25 -30.58 13.39
N PRO A 165 -20.38 -30.64 12.67
CA PRO A 165 -21.67 -30.88 13.28
C PRO A 165 -21.76 -32.34 13.75
N LYS A 166 -21.71 -32.56 15.07
CA LYS A 166 -22.02 -33.85 15.69
C LYS A 166 -23.49 -33.85 16.08
N ALA A 167 -24.28 -34.68 15.40
CA ALA A 167 -25.66 -34.93 15.75
C ALA A 167 -25.73 -35.62 17.12
N THR A 168 -26.44 -35.03 18.09
CA THR A 168 -26.96 -35.79 19.23
C THR A 168 -28.27 -35.20 19.73
N SER A 169 -29.13 -36.14 20.09
CA SER A 169 -30.56 -36.17 20.36
C SER A 169 -31.00 -35.61 21.72
N GLY A 170 -32.22 -35.08 21.75
CA GLY A 170 -33.21 -35.39 22.79
C GLY A 170 -33.32 -34.44 23.98
N GLY A 171 -34.30 -33.53 23.94
CA GLY A 171 -34.78 -32.75 25.10
C GLY A 171 -35.99 -31.87 24.74
N ARG A 172 -37.10 -32.06 25.47
CA ARG A 172 -38.48 -31.59 25.23
C ARG A 172 -38.68 -30.07 25.52
N PRO A 173 -39.63 -29.36 24.85
CA PRO A 173 -39.70 -27.89 24.90
C PRO A 173 -40.75 -27.31 25.87
N ALA A 174 -40.52 -26.06 26.27
CA ALA A 174 -41.48 -25.12 26.88
C ALA A 174 -41.31 -23.73 26.18
N PRO A 175 -42.30 -22.81 26.26
CA PRO A 175 -42.95 -22.26 25.07
C PRO A 175 -42.29 -21.03 24.43
N ALA A 176 -42.66 -20.87 23.16
CA ALA A 176 -42.22 -19.88 22.21
C ALA A 176 -42.63 -18.44 22.57
N VAL A 177 -41.67 -17.53 22.44
CA VAL A 177 -41.91 -16.09 22.23
C VAL A 177 -41.31 -15.71 20.88
N SER A 178 -42.21 -15.32 19.98
CA SER A 178 -42.06 -14.54 18.74
C SER A 178 -40.68 -14.36 18.09
N GLY A 179 -40.53 -14.88 16.87
CA GLY A 179 -39.43 -14.56 15.96
C GLY A 179 -39.73 -14.91 14.50
N LYS A 180 -40.87 -14.45 13.96
CA LYS A 180 -41.36 -14.80 12.60
C LYS A 180 -40.61 -14.08 11.44
N ALA A 181 -39.35 -13.70 11.65
CA ALA A 181 -38.50 -13.06 10.64
C ALA A 181 -37.34 -13.96 10.17
N GLU A 182 -36.98 -15.00 10.93
CA GLU A 182 -35.77 -15.79 10.66
C GLU A 182 -36.01 -17.02 9.78
N GLN A 183 -37.27 -17.46 9.64
CA GLN A 183 -37.62 -18.65 8.85
C GLN A 183 -37.87 -18.38 7.35
N ALA A 184 -37.78 -17.12 6.90
CA ALA A 184 -37.97 -16.74 5.50
C ALA A 184 -36.68 -16.79 4.66
N ALA A 185 -35.50 -16.86 5.29
CA ALA A 185 -34.20 -16.86 4.60
C ALA A 185 -33.79 -18.23 4.03
N LEU A 186 -34.48 -19.32 4.38
CA LEU A 186 -34.14 -20.68 3.97
C LEU A 186 -34.98 -21.25 2.81
N GLN A 187 -35.88 -20.46 2.20
CA GLN A 187 -36.78 -20.94 1.14
C GLN A 187 -36.61 -20.29 -0.25
N GLY A 188 -35.50 -19.60 -0.53
CA GLY A 188 -35.13 -19.24 -1.90
C GLY A 188 -36.19 -18.46 -2.69
N LYS A 189 -36.96 -17.58 -2.04
CA LYS A 189 -37.88 -16.65 -2.71
C LYS A 189 -37.39 -15.21 -2.53
N PRO A 190 -37.28 -14.41 -3.60
CA PRO A 190 -36.83 -13.04 -3.50
C PRO A 190 -37.85 -12.17 -2.75
N VAL A 191 -37.43 -11.57 -1.63
CA VAL A 191 -38.18 -10.55 -0.88
C VAL A 191 -37.74 -9.16 -1.36
N PHE A 192 -37.91 -8.87 -2.65
CA PHE A 192 -37.96 -7.49 -3.16
C PHE A 192 -38.82 -7.47 -4.41
N LYS A 193 -40.05 -6.94 -4.31
CA LYS A 193 -40.81 -6.50 -5.47
C LYS A 193 -40.19 -5.19 -5.94
N PHE A 194 -39.36 -5.24 -6.98
CA PHE A 194 -39.06 -4.05 -7.75
C PHE A 194 -40.36 -3.54 -8.38
N LYS A 195 -40.68 -2.27 -8.13
CA LYS A 195 -41.74 -1.56 -8.84
C LYS A 195 -41.31 -1.48 -10.30
N GLU A 196 -42.00 -2.19 -11.19
CA GLU A 196 -41.77 -2.13 -12.63
C GLU A 196 -41.72 -0.65 -13.07
N PRO A 197 -40.66 -0.20 -13.77
CA PRO A 197 -40.67 1.14 -14.34
C PRO A 197 -41.81 1.20 -15.35
N ALA A 198 -42.57 2.30 -15.31
CA ALA A 198 -43.68 2.54 -16.21
C ALA A 198 -43.26 2.26 -17.65
N ARG A 199 -44.06 1.47 -18.38
CA ARG A 199 -43.89 1.20 -19.82
C ARG A 199 -43.60 2.52 -20.53
N THR A 200 -42.35 2.74 -20.91
CA THR A 200 -41.95 3.85 -21.76
C THR A 200 -42.63 3.67 -23.11
N ASN A 201 -43.53 4.60 -23.45
CA ASN A 201 -44.18 4.65 -24.75
C ASN A 201 -43.10 4.70 -25.84
N LYS A 202 -42.97 3.62 -26.62
CA LYS A 202 -42.00 3.50 -27.73
C LYS A 202 -42.13 4.65 -28.73
N ALA A 203 -43.29 5.31 -28.80
CA ALA A 203 -43.51 6.51 -29.59
C ALA A 203 -42.66 7.71 -29.16
N GLY A 204 -42.40 7.90 -27.86
CA GLY A 204 -41.60 9.02 -27.36
C GLY A 204 -40.10 8.88 -27.68
N LEU A 205 -39.57 7.66 -27.65
CA LEU A 205 -38.17 7.38 -27.98
C LEU A 205 -37.89 7.64 -29.47
N ILE A 206 -38.83 7.26 -30.36
CA ILE A 206 -38.69 7.46 -31.81
C ILE A 206 -38.70 8.96 -32.15
N ALA A 207 -39.54 9.77 -31.49
CA ALA A 207 -39.57 11.21 -31.69
C ALA A 207 -38.26 11.89 -31.26
N ILE A 208 -37.67 11.47 -30.14
CA ILE A 208 -36.38 12.00 -29.66
C ILE A 208 -35.24 11.64 -30.63
N CYS A 209 -35.17 10.40 -31.11
CA CYS A 209 -34.16 10.00 -32.09
C CYS A 209 -34.29 10.78 -33.41
N ALA A 210 -35.52 11.07 -33.88
CA ALA A 210 -35.74 11.86 -35.09
C ALA A 210 -35.24 13.31 -34.95
N VAL A 211 -35.42 13.93 -33.78
CA VAL A 211 -34.91 15.29 -33.51
C VAL A 211 -33.38 15.30 -33.49
N PHE A 212 -32.74 14.34 -32.81
CA PHE A 212 -31.27 14.26 -32.78
C PHE A 212 -30.66 13.97 -34.16
N ALA A 213 -31.32 13.17 -34.98
CA ALA A 213 -30.87 12.88 -36.35
C ALA A 213 -30.86 14.12 -37.26
N VAL A 214 -31.64 15.17 -36.95
CA VAL A 214 -31.63 16.44 -37.70
C VAL A 214 -30.70 17.47 -37.07
N VAL A 215 -30.67 17.55 -35.74
CA VAL A 215 -29.87 18.57 -35.03
C VAL A 215 -28.37 18.30 -35.12
N ILE A 216 -27.94 17.04 -35.06
CA ILE A 216 -26.52 16.68 -35.06
C ILE A 216 -25.84 17.01 -36.40
N PRO A 217 -26.38 16.62 -37.59
CA PRO A 217 -25.74 16.96 -38.87
C PRO A 217 -25.68 18.46 -39.13
N VAL A 218 -26.74 19.20 -38.75
CA VAL A 218 -26.79 20.66 -38.90
C VAL A 218 -25.75 21.32 -37.98
N GLY A 219 -25.67 20.90 -36.72
CA GLY A 219 -24.66 21.38 -35.78
C GLY A 219 -23.23 21.10 -36.26
N CYS A 220 -22.95 19.90 -36.75
CA CYS A 220 -21.65 19.54 -37.30
C CYS A 220 -21.28 20.36 -38.54
N TYR A 221 -22.24 20.63 -39.44
CA TYR A 221 -22.00 21.43 -40.64
C TYR A 221 -21.60 22.88 -40.32
N TYR A 222 -22.30 23.52 -39.37
CA TYR A 222 -21.97 24.89 -38.98
C TYR A 222 -20.68 24.97 -38.16
N SER A 223 -20.39 23.96 -37.33
CA SER A 223 -19.14 23.90 -36.56
C SER A 223 -17.92 23.74 -37.45
N TYR A 224 -18.01 22.92 -38.50
CA TYR A 224 -16.91 22.71 -39.44
C TYR A 224 -16.57 23.97 -40.25
N LYS A 225 -17.59 24.74 -40.66
CA LYS A 225 -17.36 26.01 -41.36
C LYS A 225 -16.75 27.11 -40.49
N ALA A 226 -16.98 27.08 -39.17
CA ALA A 226 -16.40 28.07 -38.26
C ALA A 226 -14.91 27.82 -37.96
N PHE A 227 -14.39 26.63 -38.25
CA PHE A 227 -13.03 26.20 -37.88
C PHE A 227 -12.16 25.79 -39.08
N ALA A 228 -12.58 26.05 -40.32
CA ALA A 228 -11.72 25.80 -41.48
C ALA A 228 -10.52 26.77 -41.43
N PRO A 229 -9.28 26.26 -41.26
CA PRO A 229 -8.10 27.11 -41.20
C PRO A 229 -7.83 27.72 -42.58
N GLU A 230 -7.69 29.04 -42.61
CA GLU A 230 -7.29 29.77 -43.80
C GLU A 230 -5.81 29.48 -44.08
N SER A 231 -5.52 28.88 -45.24
CA SER A 231 -4.15 28.53 -45.63
C SER A 231 -3.35 29.78 -45.93
N VAL A 232 -2.49 30.18 -44.99
CA VAL A 232 -1.48 31.22 -45.21
C VAL A 232 -0.39 30.62 -46.12
N PRO A 233 -0.08 31.22 -47.28
CA PRO A 233 1.02 30.76 -48.12
C PRO A 233 2.37 30.97 -47.42
N ASP A 234 3.17 29.92 -47.39
CA ASP A 234 4.52 29.87 -46.79
C ASP A 234 5.49 30.81 -47.54
N PRO A 235 6.12 31.81 -46.89
CA PRO A 235 6.93 32.80 -47.57
C PRO A 235 8.39 32.38 -47.88
N ASN A 236 8.78 31.12 -47.70
CA ASN A 236 10.17 30.69 -47.96
C ASN A 236 10.30 29.65 -49.08
N PRO A 237 10.84 30.00 -50.26
CA PRO A 237 11.20 29.02 -51.27
C PRO A 237 12.49 28.26 -50.89
N PRO A 238 12.63 26.98 -51.27
CA PRO A 238 13.80 26.18 -50.96
C PRO A 238 15.03 26.64 -51.75
N ILE A 239 16.14 26.81 -51.03
CA ILE A 239 17.47 27.12 -51.58
C ILE A 239 17.96 25.89 -52.36
N VAL A 240 18.13 26.05 -53.66
CA VAL A 240 18.72 25.08 -54.59
C VAL A 240 20.24 25.11 -54.44
N ASN A 241 20.82 24.05 -53.89
CA ASN A 241 22.28 23.85 -53.92
C ASN A 241 22.66 23.06 -55.18
N THR A 242 23.46 23.71 -56.02
CA THR A 242 24.11 23.16 -57.22
C THR A 242 25.26 22.22 -56.82
N PRO A 243 25.55 21.13 -57.58
CA PRO A 243 26.65 20.22 -57.28
C PRO A 243 27.95 20.50 -58.08
N ASP A 244 29.03 19.83 -57.63
CA ASP A 244 30.33 19.49 -58.27
C ASP A 244 31.60 20.25 -57.81
N PRO A 245 32.84 19.68 -57.87
CA PRO A 245 33.27 18.37 -58.37
C PRO A 245 34.22 17.53 -57.47
N VAL A 246 34.44 16.31 -57.97
CA VAL A 246 35.33 15.18 -57.62
C VAL A 246 36.80 15.53 -57.31
N LEU A 247 37.42 14.82 -56.34
CA LEU A 247 38.69 14.03 -56.45
C LEU A 247 39.41 13.87 -55.08
N ASP A 248 39.48 12.64 -54.54
CA ASP A 248 40.76 11.89 -54.42
C ASP A 248 40.55 10.46 -53.88
N PRO A 249 41.24 9.44 -54.41
CA PRO A 249 41.15 8.06 -53.95
C PRO A 249 42.21 7.80 -52.86
N ARG A 250 41.79 7.40 -51.65
CA ARG A 250 42.73 6.90 -50.64
C ARG A 250 42.96 5.39 -50.81
N PRO A 251 44.19 4.91 -50.57
CA PRO A 251 44.56 3.51 -50.78
C PRO A 251 43.84 2.58 -49.81
N VAL A 252 43.44 1.42 -50.33
CA VAL A 252 42.84 0.30 -49.59
C VAL A 252 43.91 -0.34 -48.71
N ASP A 253 43.65 -0.37 -47.41
CA ASP A 253 44.46 -1.09 -46.43
C ASP A 253 43.95 -2.54 -46.31
N PRO A 254 44.74 -3.57 -46.64
CA PRO A 254 44.32 -4.97 -46.56
C PRO A 254 44.39 -5.42 -45.10
N ARG A 255 43.24 -5.38 -44.39
CA ARG A 255 43.16 -6.02 -43.08
C ARG A 255 43.18 -7.55 -43.24
N PRO A 256 44.02 -8.27 -42.48
CA PRO A 256 44.09 -9.72 -42.50
C PRO A 256 42.74 -10.36 -42.13
N VAL A 257 42.38 -11.40 -42.86
CA VAL A 257 41.23 -12.27 -42.57
C VAL A 257 41.52 -13.02 -41.28
N ASP A 258 40.67 -12.79 -40.28
CA ASP A 258 40.72 -13.48 -38.99
C ASP A 258 40.15 -14.91 -39.16
N PRO A 259 40.95 -15.98 -38.96
CA PRO A 259 40.47 -17.34 -39.03
C PRO A 259 39.65 -17.62 -37.77
N ARG A 260 38.32 -17.55 -37.86
CA ARG A 260 37.45 -18.00 -36.78
C ARG A 260 37.73 -19.47 -36.47
N PRO A 261 38.03 -19.83 -35.21
CA PRO A 261 38.13 -21.21 -34.79
C PRO A 261 36.80 -21.92 -35.05
N VAL A 262 36.88 -23.07 -35.71
CA VAL A 262 35.77 -24.02 -35.83
C VAL A 262 35.52 -24.58 -34.44
N ASP A 263 34.38 -24.24 -33.87
CA ASP A 263 33.93 -24.74 -32.58
C ASP A 263 33.54 -26.23 -32.72
N PRO A 264 34.25 -27.18 -32.09
CA PRO A 264 33.88 -28.58 -32.13
C PRO A 264 32.69 -28.78 -31.20
N ARG A 265 31.46 -28.56 -31.70
CA ARG A 265 30.27 -29.04 -31.00
C ARG A 265 30.36 -30.57 -30.90
N PRO A 266 30.34 -31.13 -29.68
CA PRO A 266 30.14 -32.56 -29.50
C PRO A 266 28.82 -32.95 -30.16
N ALA A 267 28.82 -34.07 -30.90
CA ALA A 267 27.60 -34.62 -31.47
C ALA A 267 26.58 -34.88 -30.36
N ASP A 268 25.40 -34.28 -30.47
CA ASP A 268 24.28 -34.57 -29.58
C ASP A 268 23.98 -36.08 -29.62
N PRO A 269 23.85 -36.74 -28.46
CA PRO A 269 23.49 -38.15 -28.43
C PRO A 269 22.10 -38.37 -29.04
N PRO A 270 21.88 -39.51 -29.72
CA PRO A 270 20.59 -39.80 -30.34
C PRO A 270 19.48 -39.80 -29.28
N PRO A 271 18.26 -39.35 -29.65
CA PRO A 271 17.14 -39.27 -28.72
C PRO A 271 16.85 -40.66 -28.15
N VAL A 272 16.96 -40.77 -26.83
CA VAL A 272 16.49 -41.95 -26.10
C VAL A 272 14.97 -41.94 -26.21
N VAL A 273 14.45 -42.77 -27.12
CA VAL A 273 13.02 -43.08 -27.22
C VAL A 273 12.66 -43.85 -25.96
N ALA A 274 12.24 -43.12 -24.93
CA ALA A 274 11.49 -43.70 -23.83
C ALA A 274 10.16 -44.20 -24.44
N LYS A 275 10.06 -45.52 -24.65
CA LYS A 275 8.78 -46.18 -24.83
C LYS A 275 7.97 -45.92 -23.57
N ASN A 276 7.08 -44.93 -23.63
CA ASN A 276 5.95 -44.92 -22.72
C ASN A 276 5.22 -46.25 -22.94
N PRO A 277 5.07 -47.10 -21.91
CA PRO A 277 4.18 -48.24 -22.04
C PRO A 277 2.80 -47.68 -22.38
N ASP A 278 2.21 -48.18 -23.47
CA ASP A 278 0.82 -47.89 -23.81
C ASP A 278 -0.02 -48.17 -22.54
N PRO A 279 -0.85 -47.21 -22.09
CA PRO A 279 -1.74 -47.47 -20.98
C PRO A 279 -2.62 -48.64 -21.38
N GLU A 280 -2.54 -49.72 -20.58
CA GLU A 280 -3.42 -50.88 -20.77
C GLU A 280 -4.87 -50.40 -20.86
N PRO A 281 -5.68 -50.98 -21.76
CA PRO A 281 -7.09 -50.66 -21.84
C PRO A 281 -7.73 -50.96 -20.49
N VAL A 282 -8.04 -49.92 -19.73
CA VAL A 282 -8.84 -50.05 -18.52
C VAL A 282 -10.20 -50.56 -18.98
N GLU A 283 -10.47 -51.85 -18.80
CA GLU A 283 -11.77 -52.46 -18.98
C GLU A 283 -12.79 -51.68 -18.14
N ARG A 284 -13.56 -50.85 -18.84
CA ARG A 284 -14.63 -50.07 -18.24
C ARG A 284 -15.74 -51.05 -17.86
N ASN A 285 -15.77 -51.44 -16.60
CA ASN A 285 -16.84 -52.26 -16.02
C ASN A 285 -18.20 -51.59 -16.31
N PRO A 286 -19.07 -52.19 -17.14
CA PRO A 286 -20.34 -51.60 -17.54
C PRO A 286 -21.38 -51.53 -16.40
N ASP A 287 -21.13 -52.17 -15.26
CA ASP A 287 -22.05 -52.18 -14.11
C ASP A 287 -21.66 -51.20 -12.98
N ALA A 288 -20.63 -50.37 -13.17
CA ALA A 288 -20.29 -49.33 -12.22
C ALA A 288 -21.23 -48.11 -12.38
N THR A 289 -22.41 -48.20 -11.77
CA THR A 289 -23.34 -47.07 -11.62
C THR A 289 -22.58 -45.87 -11.04
N PRO A 290 -22.53 -44.71 -11.75
CA PRO A 290 -21.77 -43.56 -11.28
C PRO A 290 -22.42 -43.06 -9.99
N LYS A 291 -21.79 -43.34 -8.85
CA LYS A 291 -22.11 -42.68 -7.59
C LYS A 291 -21.93 -41.19 -7.85
N GLY A 292 -23.05 -40.47 -7.82
CA GLY A 292 -23.12 -39.05 -8.17
C GLY A 292 -21.96 -38.30 -7.54
N VAL A 293 -21.12 -37.72 -8.39
CA VAL A 293 -20.09 -36.77 -7.97
C VAL A 293 -20.85 -35.61 -7.35
N ILE A 294 -20.93 -35.59 -6.02
CA ILE A 294 -21.42 -34.46 -5.26
C ILE A 294 -20.45 -33.33 -5.58
N LEU A 295 -20.83 -32.46 -6.52
CA LEU A 295 -20.17 -31.19 -6.78
C LEU A 295 -20.14 -30.44 -5.45
N ARG A 296 -18.99 -30.48 -4.77
CA ARG A 296 -18.77 -29.69 -3.56
C ARG A 296 -19.03 -28.25 -3.94
N SER A 297 -20.02 -27.65 -3.29
CA SER A 297 -20.33 -26.24 -3.44
C SER A 297 -19.06 -25.42 -3.25
N ARG A 298 -18.76 -24.55 -4.21
CA ARG A 298 -17.60 -23.66 -4.17
C ARG A 298 -17.65 -22.89 -2.85
N PRO A 299 -16.58 -22.89 -2.04
CA PRO A 299 -16.59 -22.23 -0.73
C PRO A 299 -16.99 -20.76 -0.90
N ALA A 300 -17.83 -20.27 0.00
CA ALA A 300 -18.25 -18.88 0.02
C ALA A 300 -17.02 -17.97 0.11
N PRO A 301 -16.97 -16.86 -0.65
CA PRO A 301 -15.83 -15.95 -0.64
C PRO A 301 -15.58 -15.43 0.78
N LYS A 302 -14.33 -15.50 1.24
CA LYS A 302 -13.90 -14.98 2.55
C LYS A 302 -13.93 -13.45 2.51
N ALA A 303 -14.35 -12.82 3.61
CA ALA A 303 -14.32 -11.37 3.76
C ALA A 303 -12.87 -10.89 3.82
N VAL A 304 -12.48 -10.02 2.89
CA VAL A 304 -11.13 -9.43 2.81
C VAL A 304 -11.08 -8.15 3.65
N PRO A 305 -9.95 -7.88 4.35
CA PRO A 305 -9.82 -6.73 5.24
C PRO A 305 -10.19 -5.38 4.58
N VAL A 306 -10.90 -4.58 5.37
CA VAL A 306 -11.57 -3.32 5.00
C VAL A 306 -10.64 -2.27 4.39
N ARG A 307 -9.33 -2.31 4.67
CA ARG A 307 -8.35 -1.33 4.17
C ARG A 307 -8.30 -1.26 2.63
N VAL A 308 -8.44 -2.41 1.94
CA VAL A 308 -8.45 -2.45 0.47
C VAL A 308 -9.67 -1.74 -0.10
N LEU A 309 -10.80 -1.78 0.62
CA LEU A 309 -12.08 -1.24 0.16
C LEU A 309 -12.23 0.26 0.47
N ASN A 310 -11.61 0.75 1.55
CA ASN A 310 -11.61 2.18 1.87
C ASN A 310 -10.23 2.63 2.34
N PRO A 311 -9.41 3.22 1.46
CA PRO A 311 -8.05 3.58 1.80
C PRO A 311 -7.97 4.81 2.72
N TRP A 312 -9.07 5.54 2.85
CA TRP A 312 -9.24 6.67 3.78
C TRP A 312 -9.80 6.24 5.14
N SER A 313 -9.92 4.93 5.38
CA SER A 313 -10.47 4.37 6.62
C SER A 313 -9.62 4.63 7.87
N GLU A 314 -8.39 5.10 7.72
CA GLU A 314 -7.49 5.39 8.84
C GLU A 314 -7.16 6.87 8.97
N GLU A 315 -7.47 7.64 7.93
CA GLU A 315 -7.21 9.08 7.91
C GLU A 315 -8.20 9.86 8.75
N ARG A 316 -7.69 10.97 9.28
CA ARG A 316 -8.49 11.96 9.98
C ARG A 316 -9.14 12.87 8.93
N PRO A 317 -10.43 13.21 9.06
CA PRO A 317 -11.01 14.31 8.31
C PRO A 317 -10.17 15.57 8.51
N GLY A 318 -9.79 16.22 7.41
CA GLY A 318 -8.80 17.30 7.37
C GLY A 318 -7.49 16.91 6.70
N SER A 319 -7.11 15.61 6.70
CA SER A 319 -5.88 15.15 6.02
C SER A 319 -5.87 15.50 4.53
N TRP A 320 -4.74 15.93 4.01
CA TRP A 320 -4.57 16.34 2.62
C TRP A 320 -3.19 15.99 2.05
N TYR A 321 -3.14 15.88 0.74
CA TYR A 321 -1.98 15.46 -0.05
C TYR A 321 -1.85 16.38 -1.27
N ARG A 322 -0.66 16.92 -1.54
CA ARG A 322 -0.38 17.73 -2.73
C ARG A 322 0.45 16.95 -3.74
N LEU A 323 -0.14 16.76 -4.90
CA LEU A 323 0.51 16.18 -6.06
C LEU A 323 1.00 17.31 -6.97
N ARG A 324 2.24 17.18 -7.44
CA ARG A 324 2.79 18.01 -8.51
C ARG A 324 2.86 17.17 -9.77
N THR A 325 2.16 17.60 -10.81
CA THR A 325 2.21 16.96 -12.14
C THR A 325 2.99 17.85 -13.09
N THR A 326 3.98 17.30 -13.76
CA THR A 326 4.75 17.98 -14.81
C THR A 326 4.51 17.25 -16.11
N ALA A 327 3.80 17.88 -17.04
CA ALA A 327 3.46 17.31 -18.35
C ALA A 327 3.80 18.33 -19.45
N GLY A 328 4.61 17.92 -20.43
CA GLY A 328 5.00 18.80 -21.54
C GLY A 328 5.66 20.11 -21.09
N GLY A 329 6.46 20.08 -20.02
CA GLY A 329 7.13 21.25 -19.45
C GLY A 329 6.24 22.17 -18.60
N LYS A 330 4.93 21.90 -18.52
CA LYS A 330 4.01 22.63 -17.63
C LYS A 330 3.88 21.90 -16.30
N THR A 331 3.96 22.65 -15.20
CA THR A 331 3.77 22.12 -13.85
C THR A 331 2.43 22.58 -13.30
N THR A 332 1.60 21.63 -12.86
CA THR A 332 0.35 21.87 -12.13
C THR A 332 0.40 21.24 -10.76
N TYR A 333 -0.37 21.78 -9.82
CA TYR A 333 -0.48 21.26 -8.47
C TYR A 333 -1.93 20.91 -8.16
N THR A 334 -2.14 19.75 -7.55
CA THR A 334 -3.47 19.28 -7.14
C THR A 334 -3.41 18.84 -5.68
N ASP A 335 -4.22 19.48 -4.85
CA ASP A 335 -4.49 19.06 -3.47
C ASP A 335 -5.68 18.09 -3.46
N ILE A 336 -5.53 16.95 -2.78
CA ILE A 336 -6.59 15.98 -2.52
C ILE A 336 -6.67 15.79 -1.01
N GLY A 337 -7.85 15.97 -0.41
CA GLY A 337 -8.00 15.83 1.03
C GLY A 337 -9.33 15.22 1.44
N LEU A 338 -9.31 14.57 2.61
CA LEU A 338 -10.48 13.97 3.19
C LEU A 338 -11.29 15.03 3.93
N LYS A 339 -12.45 15.42 3.38
CA LYS A 339 -13.34 16.38 4.02
C LYS A 339 -14.20 15.72 5.09
N GLU A 340 -14.88 14.65 4.71
CA GLU A 340 -15.83 13.93 5.56
C GLU A 340 -15.71 12.43 5.34
N LYS A 341 -16.07 11.66 6.36
CA LYS A 341 -16.02 10.20 6.31
C LYS A 341 -17.19 9.60 7.04
N THR A 342 -17.80 8.61 6.40
CA THR A 342 -18.90 7.79 6.92
C THR A 342 -18.52 6.31 6.82
N SER A 343 -19.35 5.41 7.38
CA SER A 343 -19.08 3.97 7.40
C SER A 343 -18.99 3.31 6.02
N GLY A 344 -19.57 3.91 4.98
CA GLY A 344 -19.58 3.36 3.61
C GLY A 344 -19.25 4.35 2.50
N SER A 345 -18.93 5.60 2.84
CA SER A 345 -18.56 6.63 1.85
C SER A 345 -17.61 7.65 2.48
N TYR A 346 -16.86 8.35 1.65
CA TYR A 346 -16.00 9.45 2.04
C TYR A 346 -16.13 10.60 1.05
N VAL A 347 -15.94 11.83 1.52
CA VAL A 347 -15.98 13.03 0.68
C VAL A 347 -14.56 13.53 0.51
N LEU A 348 -14.08 13.56 -0.72
CA LEU A 348 -12.79 14.15 -1.05
C LEU A 348 -12.98 15.59 -1.53
N ALA A 349 -12.24 16.51 -0.92
CA ALA A 349 -12.02 17.84 -1.45
C ALA A 349 -10.82 17.80 -2.41
N THR A 350 -10.97 18.49 -3.54
CA THR A 350 -9.92 18.66 -4.55
C THR A 350 -9.74 20.14 -4.85
N ALA A 351 -8.50 20.60 -4.93
CA ALA A 351 -8.17 21.95 -5.37
C ALA A 351 -6.98 21.89 -6.32
N SER A 352 -7.05 22.60 -7.45
CA SER A 352 -5.98 22.70 -8.44
C SER A 352 -5.36 24.10 -8.44
N SER A 353 -4.09 24.20 -8.84
CA SER A 353 -3.40 25.47 -9.11
C SER A 353 -4.14 26.35 -10.12
N ASP A 354 -4.95 25.75 -10.99
CA ASP A 354 -5.75 26.46 -12.00
C ASP A 354 -7.03 27.09 -11.42
N GLY A 355 -7.17 27.09 -10.09
CA GLY A 355 -8.32 27.66 -9.38
C GLY A 355 -9.55 26.75 -9.36
N GLN A 356 -9.49 25.57 -9.98
CA GLN A 356 -10.58 24.60 -9.91
C GLN A 356 -10.65 23.98 -8.51
N THR A 357 -11.82 24.09 -7.88
CA THR A 357 -12.12 23.40 -6.63
C THR A 357 -13.33 22.51 -6.82
N GLY A 358 -13.27 21.29 -6.28
CA GLY A 358 -14.37 20.33 -6.39
C GLY A 358 -14.46 19.48 -5.15
N GLU A 359 -15.69 19.10 -4.79
CA GLU A 359 -15.95 18.09 -3.78
C GLU A 359 -16.59 16.89 -4.45
N LYS A 360 -16.02 15.71 -4.20
CA LYS A 360 -16.54 14.46 -4.72
C LYS A 360 -16.85 13.54 -3.56
N LYS A 361 -18.14 13.28 -3.36
CA LYS A 361 -18.56 12.14 -2.54
C LYS A 361 -18.23 10.87 -3.31
N VAL A 362 -17.39 10.03 -2.71
CA VAL A 362 -16.99 8.74 -3.23
C VAL A 362 -17.57 7.69 -2.31
N ASP A 363 -18.53 6.93 -2.84
CA ASP A 363 -18.97 5.71 -2.16
C ASP A 363 -17.82 4.72 -2.17
N ALA A 364 -17.66 3.96 -1.08
CA ALA A 364 -16.59 2.97 -1.00
C ALA A 364 -16.69 2.03 -2.22
N PRO A 365 -15.62 1.91 -3.03
CA PRO A 365 -15.70 1.15 -4.27
C PRO A 365 -16.13 -0.29 -3.96
N THR A 366 -17.22 -0.72 -4.59
CA THR A 366 -17.62 -2.13 -4.55
C THR A 366 -16.70 -2.89 -5.48
N VAL A 367 -15.76 -3.63 -4.90
CA VAL A 367 -14.83 -4.48 -5.64
C VAL A 367 -15.27 -5.93 -5.53
N PHE A 368 -15.37 -6.62 -6.67
CA PHE A 368 -15.68 -8.04 -6.70
C PHE A 368 -14.39 -8.86 -6.84
N LEU A 369 -14.18 -9.75 -5.87
CA LEU A 369 -13.03 -10.64 -5.82
C LEU A 369 -13.24 -11.81 -6.80
N ARG A 370 -12.28 -12.02 -7.70
CA ARG A 370 -12.34 -13.04 -8.76
C ARG A 370 -11.38 -14.19 -8.54
N GLY A 371 -10.39 -14.03 -7.67
CA GLY A 371 -9.40 -15.05 -7.34
C GLY A 371 -8.09 -14.43 -6.86
N GLU A 372 -7.11 -15.28 -6.61
CA GLU A 372 -5.75 -14.90 -6.24
C GLU A 372 -4.81 -15.29 -7.37
N GLN A 373 -3.75 -14.50 -7.58
CA GLN A 373 -2.71 -14.74 -8.55
C GLN A 373 -1.36 -14.39 -7.94
N THR A 374 -0.40 -15.32 -8.01
CA THR A 374 0.98 -15.08 -7.60
C THR A 374 1.79 -14.57 -8.79
N PHE A 375 2.55 -13.51 -8.58
CA PHE A 375 3.53 -13.00 -9.54
C PHE A 375 4.93 -13.14 -8.98
N THR A 376 5.89 -13.54 -9.82
CA THR A 376 7.29 -13.72 -9.41
C THR A 376 8.16 -12.68 -10.11
N PHE A 377 8.86 -11.84 -9.35
CA PHE A 377 9.84 -10.87 -9.85
C PHE A 377 11.14 -11.05 -9.10
N GLU A 378 12.25 -11.23 -9.82
CA GLU A 378 13.59 -11.38 -9.22
C GLU A 378 13.66 -12.46 -8.13
N GLY A 379 12.91 -13.56 -8.31
CA GLY A 379 12.85 -14.66 -7.35
C GLY A 379 11.98 -14.40 -6.11
N ARG A 380 11.34 -13.22 -6.00
CA ARG A 380 10.36 -12.90 -4.95
C ARG A 380 8.95 -13.13 -5.45
N GLU A 381 8.13 -13.78 -4.63
CA GLU A 381 6.71 -14.02 -4.92
C GLU A 381 5.82 -12.94 -4.30
N PHE A 382 4.88 -12.44 -5.08
CA PHE A 382 3.91 -11.42 -4.69
C PHE A 382 2.50 -11.98 -4.89
N LEU A 383 1.76 -12.16 -3.80
CA LEU A 383 0.38 -12.64 -3.82
C LEU A 383 -0.59 -11.48 -4.08
N CYS A 384 -1.20 -11.48 -5.26
CA CYS A 384 -2.15 -10.47 -5.69
C CYS A 384 -3.58 -11.00 -5.72
N GLU A 385 -4.53 -10.13 -5.48
CA GLU A 385 -5.96 -10.37 -5.69
C GLU A 385 -6.36 -9.93 -7.07
N THR A 386 -7.12 -10.78 -7.77
CA THR A 386 -7.82 -10.35 -8.97
C THR A 386 -9.14 -9.72 -8.60
N GLN A 387 -9.27 -8.44 -8.90
CA GLN A 387 -10.40 -7.59 -8.58
C GLN A 387 -11.10 -7.12 -9.86
N THR A 388 -12.42 -6.96 -9.81
CA THR A 388 -13.21 -6.34 -10.90
C THR A 388 -14.16 -5.29 -10.32
N ALA A 389 -14.33 -4.17 -11.02
CA ALA A 389 -15.25 -3.10 -10.60
C ALA A 389 -16.74 -3.43 -10.86
N SER A 390 -17.03 -4.45 -11.66
CA SER A 390 -18.40 -4.86 -12.03
C SER A 390 -18.56 -6.38 -11.97
N MET A 391 -19.81 -6.84 -11.76
CA MET A 391 -20.16 -8.26 -11.82
C MET A 391 -20.14 -8.82 -13.25
N GLU A 392 -20.17 -7.95 -14.26
CA GLU A 392 -20.13 -8.33 -15.67
C GLU A 392 -18.93 -9.23 -15.99
N LYS A 393 -19.15 -10.21 -16.85
CA LYS A 393 -18.15 -11.23 -17.19
C LYS A 393 -16.91 -10.63 -17.87
N ASP A 394 -17.12 -9.54 -18.59
CA ASP A 394 -16.11 -8.83 -19.38
C ASP A 394 -15.59 -7.58 -18.66
N ALA A 395 -15.93 -7.40 -17.38
CA ALA A 395 -15.39 -6.31 -16.59
C ALA A 395 -13.86 -6.42 -16.48
N ALA A 396 -13.18 -5.27 -16.62
CA ALA A 396 -11.73 -5.18 -16.50
C ALA A 396 -11.24 -5.78 -15.17
N LYS A 397 -10.30 -6.71 -15.27
CA LYS A 397 -9.67 -7.37 -14.13
C LYS A 397 -8.39 -6.62 -13.76
N THR A 398 -8.20 -6.37 -12.47
CA THR A 398 -6.98 -5.76 -11.95
C THR A 398 -6.39 -6.66 -10.89
N ALA A 399 -5.12 -7.03 -11.04
CA ALA A 399 -4.37 -7.78 -10.04
C ALA A 399 -3.69 -6.79 -9.08
N VAL A 400 -4.11 -6.80 -7.82
CA VAL A 400 -3.70 -5.85 -6.77
C VAL A 400 -3.05 -6.59 -5.61
N LEU A 401 -1.93 -6.10 -5.10
CA LEU A 401 -1.20 -6.73 -4.01
C LEU A 401 -2.03 -6.76 -2.70
N ILE A 402 -2.29 -7.95 -2.15
CA ILE A 402 -3.14 -8.16 -0.95
C ILE A 402 -2.33 -7.96 0.34
N SER A 403 -1.18 -8.62 0.40
CA SER A 403 -0.51 -8.95 1.65
C SER A 403 0.91 -8.44 1.63
N SER A 404 1.07 -7.12 1.71
CA SER A 404 2.37 -6.52 1.91
C SER A 404 2.24 -5.19 2.64
N LYS A 405 3.40 -4.59 2.92
CA LYS A 405 3.56 -3.20 3.32
C LYS A 405 2.97 -2.19 2.32
N TYR A 406 2.57 -2.63 1.13
CA TYR A 406 2.15 -1.80 0.00
C TYR A 406 0.79 -2.23 -0.54
N PRO A 407 -0.28 -2.21 0.27
CA PRO A 407 -1.61 -2.59 -0.19
C PRO A 407 -2.05 -1.65 -1.32
N GLY A 408 -2.72 -2.22 -2.33
CA GLY A 408 -3.21 -1.43 -3.47
C GLY A 408 -2.23 -1.33 -4.65
N ALA A 409 -1.01 -1.86 -4.54
CA ALA A 409 -0.07 -1.86 -5.66
C ALA A 409 -0.62 -2.70 -6.83
N VAL A 410 -0.73 -2.11 -8.02
CA VAL A 410 -1.29 -2.78 -9.21
C VAL A 410 -0.18 -3.45 -10.00
N PHE A 411 -0.34 -4.76 -10.22
CA PHE A 411 0.64 -5.59 -10.95
C PHE A 411 0.18 -5.89 -12.38
N LYS A 412 -1.12 -5.96 -12.59
CA LYS A 412 -1.72 -6.21 -13.89
C LYS A 412 -3.08 -5.55 -13.98
N SER A 413 -3.43 -4.99 -15.14
CA SER A 413 -4.78 -4.54 -15.44
C SER A 413 -5.14 -4.96 -16.87
N ASP A 414 -6.28 -5.63 -17.02
CA ASP A 414 -6.85 -6.07 -18.29
C ASP A 414 -7.87 -5.04 -18.83
N ALA A 415 -7.74 -3.76 -18.45
CA ALA A 415 -8.58 -2.70 -18.99
C ALA A 415 -8.40 -2.59 -20.51
N ALA A 416 -9.50 -2.55 -21.26
CA ALA A 416 -9.48 -2.62 -22.72
C ALA A 416 -8.80 -1.39 -23.37
N ASP A 417 -8.90 -0.23 -22.73
CA ASP A 417 -8.35 1.05 -23.15
C ASP A 417 -6.88 1.23 -22.73
N ALA A 418 -6.51 0.69 -21.57
CA ALA A 418 -5.18 0.89 -21.00
C ALA A 418 -4.67 -0.36 -20.26
N PRO A 419 -4.34 -1.45 -20.98
CA PRO A 419 -3.81 -2.65 -20.33
C PRO A 419 -2.46 -2.33 -19.69
N PHE A 420 -2.24 -2.89 -18.51
CA PHE A 420 -1.02 -2.74 -17.74
C PHE A 420 -0.47 -4.11 -17.35
N THR A 421 0.84 -4.30 -17.45
CA THR A 421 1.53 -5.48 -16.90
C THR A 421 2.88 -5.07 -16.34
N ALA A 422 3.10 -5.39 -15.07
CA ALA A 422 4.37 -5.17 -14.39
C ALA A 422 5.47 -6.05 -15.01
N THR A 423 6.63 -5.45 -15.19
CA THR A 423 7.85 -6.06 -15.75
C THR A 423 8.96 -6.14 -14.72
N LYS A 424 9.03 -5.16 -13.80
CA LYS A 424 9.99 -5.13 -12.69
C LYS A 424 9.31 -4.59 -11.44
N VAL A 425 9.72 -5.12 -10.30
CA VAL A 425 9.21 -4.71 -8.99
C VAL A 425 10.36 -4.70 -8.00
N TRP A 426 10.56 -3.59 -7.28
CA TRP A 426 11.59 -3.47 -6.24
C TRP A 426 11.16 -2.50 -5.14
N GLU A 427 11.83 -2.56 -3.99
CA GLU A 427 11.59 -1.66 -2.86
C GLU A 427 12.44 -0.39 -2.98
N TYR A 428 11.89 0.75 -2.59
CA TYR A 428 12.56 2.05 -2.65
C TYR A 428 12.07 2.94 -1.52
N THR A 429 12.96 3.72 -0.90
CA THR A 429 12.57 4.72 0.11
C THR A 429 12.54 6.11 -0.52
N SER A 430 11.36 6.72 -0.57
CA SER A 430 11.17 8.08 -1.05
C SER A 430 11.07 9.06 0.12
N ARG A 431 11.61 10.27 -0.03
CA ARG A 431 11.48 11.35 0.97
C ARG A 431 10.55 12.43 0.45
N VAL A 432 9.54 12.78 1.23
CA VAL A 432 8.68 13.94 0.99
C VAL A 432 8.75 14.82 2.24
N LYS A 433 9.31 16.02 2.08
CA LYS A 433 9.70 16.90 3.19
C LYS A 433 10.57 16.16 4.21
N ASN A 434 10.14 16.10 5.46
CA ASN A 434 10.86 15.53 6.59
C ASN A 434 10.42 14.08 6.89
N ARG A 435 9.61 13.46 6.02
CA ARG A 435 9.16 12.07 6.18
C ARG A 435 9.72 11.18 5.08
N SER A 436 10.16 9.99 5.49
CA SER A 436 10.56 8.92 4.58
C SER A 436 9.41 7.93 4.44
N PHE A 437 9.15 7.51 3.21
CA PHE A 437 8.13 6.53 2.86
C PHE A 437 8.84 5.35 2.21
N ASP A 438 8.66 4.18 2.79
CA ASP A 438 9.01 2.97 2.07
C ASP A 438 7.98 2.72 1.00
N CYS A 439 8.43 2.34 -0.18
CA CYS A 439 7.61 2.21 -1.36
C CYS A 439 7.93 0.94 -2.12
N LEU A 440 6.93 0.41 -2.81
CA LEU A 440 7.09 -0.59 -3.84
C LEU A 440 7.05 0.12 -5.19
N VAL A 441 8.14 0.02 -5.95
CA VAL A 441 8.19 0.54 -7.30
C VAL A 441 7.77 -0.57 -8.24
N VAL A 442 6.73 -0.29 -9.04
CA VAL A 442 6.24 -1.19 -10.07
C VAL A 442 6.47 -0.51 -11.41
N GLU A 443 7.34 -1.11 -12.23
CA GLU A 443 7.63 -0.67 -13.59
C GLU A 443 6.99 -1.65 -14.58
N GLY A 444 6.26 -1.12 -15.55
CA GLY A 444 5.54 -1.92 -16.54
C GLY A 444 5.21 -1.14 -17.80
N LEU A 445 4.37 -1.72 -18.65
CA LEU A 445 3.88 -1.10 -19.87
C LEU A 445 2.40 -0.78 -19.72
N LEU A 446 2.02 0.50 -19.79
CA LEU A 446 0.63 0.96 -19.87
C LEU A 446 0.34 1.38 -21.32
N ALA A 447 -0.56 0.69 -22.01
CA ALA A 447 -0.85 0.96 -23.43
C ALA A 447 0.42 1.06 -24.31
N LYS A 448 1.39 0.15 -24.09
CA LYS A 448 2.72 0.08 -24.75
C LYS A 448 3.71 1.19 -24.37
N GLN A 449 3.37 2.10 -23.47
CA GLN A 449 4.30 3.11 -22.95
C GLN A 449 4.88 2.65 -21.61
N PRO A 450 6.19 2.83 -21.36
CA PRO A 450 6.78 2.52 -20.07
C PRO A 450 6.23 3.44 -18.99
N VAL A 451 5.77 2.84 -17.90
CA VAL A 451 5.25 3.55 -16.73
C VAL A 451 5.90 2.98 -15.48
N LYS A 452 6.34 3.88 -14.60
CA LYS A 452 6.89 3.54 -13.29
C LYS A 452 6.02 4.17 -12.21
N THR A 453 5.47 3.35 -11.32
CA THR A 453 4.59 3.81 -10.24
C THR A 453 5.16 3.41 -8.89
N TYR A 454 5.22 4.36 -7.96
CA TYR A 454 5.76 4.19 -6.61
C TYR A 454 4.59 4.13 -5.63
N TYR A 455 4.35 2.95 -5.09
CA TYR A 455 3.27 2.69 -4.15
C TYR A 455 3.75 2.76 -2.71
N ALA A 456 3.04 3.49 -1.86
CA ALA A 456 3.30 3.57 -0.42
C ALA A 456 2.04 3.19 0.37
N ALA A 457 2.19 2.91 1.67
CA ALA A 457 1.08 2.68 2.60
C ALA A 457 0.32 3.99 2.94
N LEU A 458 -0.13 4.69 1.91
CA LEU A 458 -0.92 5.92 2.02
C LEU A 458 -2.30 5.71 1.39
N PRO A 459 -3.31 6.49 1.79
CA PRO A 459 -4.67 6.44 1.22
C PRO A 459 -4.72 6.68 -0.29
N ILE A 460 -3.83 7.54 -0.79
CA ILE A 460 -3.72 7.80 -2.23
C ILE A 460 -2.98 6.67 -2.96
N HIS A 461 -2.38 5.72 -2.22
CA HIS A 461 -1.52 4.60 -2.61
C HIS A 461 -0.28 4.95 -3.44
N MET A 462 -0.34 5.97 -4.29
CA MET A 462 0.69 6.37 -5.23
C MET A 462 1.35 7.67 -4.75
N ILE A 463 2.66 7.64 -4.56
CA ILE A 463 3.45 8.84 -4.21
C ILE A 463 4.23 9.42 -5.39
N ARG A 464 4.46 8.62 -6.43
CA ARG A 464 5.13 9.06 -7.66
C ARG A 464 4.69 8.18 -8.82
N GLN A 465 4.49 8.80 -9.98
CA GLN A 465 4.29 8.12 -11.24
C GLN A 465 5.08 8.83 -12.33
N GLU A 466 5.75 8.04 -13.15
CA GLU A 466 6.54 8.50 -14.28
C GLU A 466 6.01 7.82 -15.53
N LYS A 467 5.69 8.64 -16.53
CA LYS A 467 5.32 8.24 -17.88
C LYS A 467 6.16 9.05 -18.86
N ALA A 468 6.20 8.65 -20.12
CA ALA A 468 6.88 9.42 -21.15
C ALA A 468 6.30 10.84 -21.25
N GLY A 469 7.08 11.85 -20.88
CA GLY A 469 6.69 13.27 -20.94
C GLY A 469 5.78 13.75 -19.81
N GLU A 470 5.42 12.89 -18.85
CA GLU A 470 4.58 13.22 -17.69
C GLU A 470 5.13 12.62 -16.40
N SER A 471 5.25 13.41 -15.34
CA SER A 471 5.59 12.92 -14.00
C SER A 471 4.69 13.53 -12.95
N THR A 472 4.07 12.69 -12.12
CA THR A 472 3.28 13.11 -10.96
C THR A 472 4.01 12.69 -9.69
N VAL A 473 4.20 13.60 -8.73
CA VAL A 473 4.96 13.36 -7.49
C VAL A 473 4.23 13.98 -6.31
N LEU A 474 4.12 13.26 -5.19
CA LEU A 474 3.69 13.79 -3.90
C LEU A 474 4.79 14.72 -3.37
N VAL A 475 4.46 16.00 -3.22
CA VAL A 475 5.40 17.04 -2.78
C VAL A 475 5.09 17.56 -1.38
N ASP A 476 3.85 17.39 -0.91
CA ASP A 476 3.42 17.86 0.39
C ASP A 476 2.22 17.05 0.90
N PHE A 477 2.00 17.07 2.21
CA PHE A 477 0.85 16.51 2.90
C PHE A 477 0.69 17.19 4.27
N GLY A 478 -0.51 17.11 4.84
CA GLY A 478 -0.78 17.59 6.19
C GLY A 478 -2.09 17.05 6.74
N ASP A 479 -2.32 17.26 8.03
CA ASP A 479 -3.47 16.69 8.75
C ASP A 479 -4.66 17.66 8.86
N ASP A 480 -4.52 18.88 8.33
CA ASP A 480 -5.50 19.97 8.45
C ASP A 480 -5.59 20.76 7.12
N TRP A 481 -6.70 20.57 6.40
CA TRP A 481 -6.99 21.18 5.11
C TRP A 481 -6.99 22.72 5.18
N ALA A 482 -7.38 23.31 6.30
CA ALA A 482 -7.42 24.76 6.47
C ALA A 482 -6.01 25.38 6.57
N LYS A 483 -5.02 24.57 6.96
CA LYS A 483 -3.61 24.99 7.10
C LYS A 483 -2.75 24.64 5.88
N ARG A 484 -3.36 24.18 4.79
CA ARG A 484 -2.60 23.88 3.57
C ARG A 484 -1.95 25.16 3.02
N PRO A 485 -0.66 25.11 2.62
CA PRO A 485 0.01 26.27 2.06
C PRO A 485 -0.61 26.66 0.72
N ALA A 486 -0.45 27.92 0.30
CA ALA A 486 -0.83 28.34 -1.05
C ALA A 486 -0.09 27.51 -2.12
N PHE A 487 -0.64 27.42 -3.33
CA PHE A 487 0.08 26.81 -4.44
C PHE A 487 1.33 27.64 -4.77
N PRO A 488 2.46 26.98 -5.11
CA PRO A 488 3.61 27.68 -5.66
C PRO A 488 3.20 28.48 -6.91
N LYS A 489 3.72 29.70 -7.03
CA LYS A 489 3.48 30.57 -8.20
C LYS A 489 4.42 30.24 -9.35
#